data_AF-A0A9D0ZB90-F1
#
_entry.id   AF-A0A9D0ZB90-F1
#
_cell.length_a   1.000
_cell.length_b   1.000
_cell.length_c   1.000
_cell.angle_alpha   90.00
_cell.angle_beta   90.00
_cell.angle_gamma   90.00
#
_symmetry.space_group_name_H-M   'P 1'
#
loop_
_entity.id
_entity.type
_entity.pdbx_description
1 polymer ?
#
loop_
_entity_poly.entity_id
_entity_poly.type
_entity_poly.pdbx_seq_one_letter_code
_entity_poly.pdbx_strand_id
1 'polypeptide(L)'
;MEQTRLYAHDVPSRPSGEQKNLEGTRVFESKLKNAQTDQLVQAILSLQTEEECYRLFDDLCTIHEVQALAQRIEVARLLRKRITYHDIAERTGASTATISRVNRCLIYGAGGYDTVLDRMEKE
;
A
#
# COMPACT_ATOMS: atom_id res chain seq x y z
N MET A 1 10.94 9.33 -26.21
CA MET A 1 9.48 9.14 -26.13
C MET A 1 9.13 7.72 -26.56
N GLU A 2 9.45 6.69 -25.75
CA GLU A 2 9.24 5.30 -26.20
C GLU A 2 9.13 4.27 -25.05
N GLN A 3 8.56 4.63 -23.89
CA GLN A 3 8.35 3.67 -22.79
C GLN A 3 6.90 3.59 -22.26
N THR A 4 5.96 4.34 -22.85
CA THR A 4 4.61 4.50 -22.29
C THR A 4 3.59 3.44 -22.76
N ARG A 5 3.96 2.50 -23.64
CA ARG A 5 2.97 1.61 -24.30
C ARG A 5 2.80 0.20 -23.73
N LEU A 6 3.52 -0.22 -22.68
CA LEU A 6 3.56 -1.64 -22.30
C LEU A 6 2.58 -2.09 -21.19
N TYR A 7 1.79 -1.23 -20.54
CA TYR A 7 1.15 -1.63 -19.26
C TYR A 7 -0.36 -1.37 -19.11
N ALA A 8 -1.10 -1.08 -20.19
CA ALA A 8 -2.53 -0.77 -20.07
C ALA A 8 -3.50 -1.93 -20.35
N HIS A 9 -3.06 -3.08 -20.89
CA HIS A 9 -4.01 -4.07 -21.41
C HIS A 9 -3.96 -5.50 -20.85
N ASP A 10 -3.01 -5.86 -19.99
CA ASP A 10 -3.02 -7.17 -19.34
C ASP A 10 -2.59 -7.00 -17.88
N VAL A 11 -3.56 -6.94 -16.96
CA VAL A 11 -3.28 -7.11 -15.53
C VAL A 11 -3.20 -8.62 -15.29
N PRO A 12 -2.01 -9.22 -15.13
CA PRO A 12 -1.91 -10.66 -14.90
C PRO A 12 -2.49 -10.97 -13.52
N SER A 13 -3.16 -12.11 -13.40
CA SER A 13 -3.62 -12.66 -12.12
C SER A 13 -2.47 -12.77 -11.11
N ARG A 14 -2.66 -12.21 -9.90
CA ARG A 14 -1.68 -12.11 -8.80
C ARG A 14 -1.08 -13.46 -8.41
N PRO A 15 0.26 -13.57 -8.29
CA PRO A 15 0.86 -14.59 -7.46
C PRO A 15 1.90 -14.00 -6.49
N SER A 16 1.78 -14.29 -5.19
CA SER A 16 2.86 -14.88 -4.36
C SER A 16 2.54 -14.81 -2.86
N GLY A 17 2.46 -15.99 -2.22
CA GLY A 17 2.22 -16.18 -0.78
C GLY A 17 0.98 -17.01 -0.42
N GLU A 18 0.40 -17.73 -1.37
CA GLU A 18 -0.85 -18.47 -1.17
C GLU A 18 -0.58 -19.86 -0.58
N GLN A 19 -1.09 -20.13 0.62
CA GLN A 19 -1.22 -21.49 1.17
C GLN A 19 -2.70 -21.79 1.42
N LYS A 20 -3.12 -23.02 1.10
CA LYS A 20 -4.48 -23.54 1.33
C LYS A 20 -4.52 -24.18 2.73
N ASN A 21 -5.49 -23.79 3.57
CA ASN A 21 -5.79 -24.54 4.79
C ASN A 21 -6.73 -25.75 4.50
N LEU A 22 -6.91 -26.64 5.49
CA LEU A 22 -7.72 -27.86 5.35
C LEU A 22 -9.21 -27.62 5.01
N GLU A 23 -9.69 -26.38 5.18
CA GLU A 23 -11.08 -25.97 4.90
C GLU A 23 -11.23 -25.28 3.53
N GLY A 24 -10.16 -25.21 2.73
CA GLY A 24 -10.19 -24.58 1.41
C GLY A 24 -10.28 -23.05 1.42
N THR A 25 -10.18 -22.42 2.60
CA THR A 25 -10.13 -20.96 2.74
C THR A 25 -8.71 -20.47 2.46
N ARG A 26 -8.59 -19.49 1.56
CA ARG A 26 -7.30 -18.86 1.25
C ARG A 26 -6.90 -17.98 2.42
N VAL A 27 -5.80 -18.31 3.09
CA VAL A 27 -5.23 -17.49 4.16
C VAL A 27 -4.01 -16.76 3.61
N PHE A 28 -3.99 -15.43 3.72
CA PHE A 28 -2.80 -14.65 3.43
C PHE A 28 -1.78 -14.82 4.56
N GLU A 29 -0.60 -15.34 4.24
CA GLU A 29 0.50 -15.45 5.19
C GLU A 29 1.53 -14.35 4.93
N SER A 30 1.66 -13.42 5.88
CA SER A 30 2.64 -12.34 5.78
C SER A 30 4.04 -12.87 6.08
N LYS A 31 4.99 -12.58 5.17
CA LYS A 31 6.42 -12.85 5.39
C LYS A 31 7.02 -12.05 6.56
N LEU A 32 6.31 -11.05 7.06
CA LEU A 32 6.73 -10.23 8.20
C LEU A 32 6.29 -10.82 9.55
N LYS A 33 5.48 -11.89 9.54
CA LYS A 33 4.82 -12.40 10.74
C LYS A 33 5.81 -12.97 11.75
N ASN A 34 5.80 -12.41 12.96
CA ASN A 34 6.46 -12.89 14.16
C ASN A 34 5.77 -12.28 15.39
N ALA A 35 6.21 -12.64 16.60
CA ALA A 35 5.56 -12.17 17.84
C ALA A 35 5.54 -10.64 17.98
N GLN A 36 6.62 -9.95 17.59
CA GLN A 36 6.71 -8.49 17.71
C GLN A 36 5.83 -7.78 16.67
N THR A 37 5.80 -8.28 15.42
CA THR A 37 4.96 -7.70 14.37
C THR A 37 3.48 -8.01 14.59
N ASP A 38 3.15 -9.16 15.19
CA ASP A 38 1.78 -9.47 15.63
C ASP A 38 1.31 -8.47 16.70
N GLN A 39 2.16 -8.14 17.68
CA GLN A 39 1.84 -7.12 18.69
C GLN A 39 1.63 -5.73 18.06
N LEU A 40 2.48 -5.32 17.11
CA LEU A 40 2.31 -4.06 16.40
C LEU A 40 0.98 -4.02 15.61
N VAL A 41 0.63 -5.11 14.91
CA VAL A 41 -0.63 -5.19 14.17
C VAL A 41 -1.83 -5.12 15.12
N GLN A 42 -1.77 -5.80 16.26
CA GLN A 42 -2.81 -5.71 17.29
C GLN A 42 -2.95 -4.30 17.87
N ALA A 43 -1.84 -3.60 18.10
CA ALA A 43 -1.85 -2.21 18.56
C ALA A 43 -2.52 -1.28 17.53
N ILE A 44 -2.18 -1.40 16.25
CA ILE A 44 -2.80 -0.60 15.17
C ILE A 44 -4.31 -0.88 15.07
N LEU A 45 -4.74 -2.14 15.18
CA LEU A 45 -6.15 -2.52 15.13
C LEU A 45 -6.97 -2.04 16.34
N SER A 46 -6.32 -1.65 17.44
CA SER A 46 -6.99 -1.19 18.66
C SER A 46 -7.43 0.28 18.61
N LEU A 47 -6.87 1.06 17.67
CA LEU A 47 -7.14 2.49 17.49
C LEU A 47 -8.57 2.71 16.98
N GLN A 48 -9.24 3.72 17.53
CA GLN A 48 -10.65 4.02 17.23
C GLN A 48 -10.88 5.41 16.65
N THR A 49 -9.91 6.32 16.80
CA THR A 49 -10.03 7.71 16.35
C THR A 49 -8.81 8.18 15.58
N GLU A 50 -8.97 9.25 14.79
CA GLU A 50 -7.84 9.88 14.08
C GLU A 50 -6.79 10.43 15.05
N GLU A 51 -7.21 11.01 16.18
CA GLU A 51 -6.31 11.52 17.20
C GLU A 51 -5.42 10.42 17.79
N GLU A 52 -6.01 9.26 18.11
CA GLU A 52 -5.24 8.09 18.58
C GLU A 52 -4.23 7.62 17.54
N CYS A 53 -4.59 7.63 16.25
CA CYS A 53 -3.67 7.32 15.17
C CYS A 53 -2.49 8.30 15.15
N TYR A 54 -2.76 9.61 15.14
CA TYR A 54 -1.71 10.63 15.12
C TYR A 54 -0.77 10.52 16.32
N ARG A 55 -1.32 10.35 17.53
CA ARG A 55 -0.50 10.18 18.75
C ARG A 55 0.39 8.95 18.68
N LEU A 56 -0.13 7.81 18.22
CA LEU A 56 0.69 6.61 18.08
C LEU A 56 1.78 6.80 17.03
N PHE A 57 1.49 7.43 15.89
CA PHE A 57 2.48 7.66 14.85
C PHE A 57 3.56 8.66 15.28
N ASP A 58 3.23 9.68 16.08
CA ASP A 58 4.21 10.62 16.64
C ASP A 58 5.18 9.92 17.63
N ASP A 59 4.70 8.92 18.37
CA ASP A 59 5.55 8.13 19.28
C ASP A 59 6.40 7.08 18.54
N LEU A 60 5.83 6.41 17.52
CA LEU A 60 6.47 5.28 16.83
C LEU A 60 7.40 5.69 15.69
N CYS A 61 7.14 6.81 15.04
CA CYS A 61 7.77 7.18 13.79
C CYS A 61 8.37 8.57 13.87
N THR A 62 9.43 8.78 13.10
CA THR A 62 9.89 10.13 12.78
C THR A 62 8.94 10.82 11.81
N ILE A 63 8.97 12.14 11.78
CA ILE A 63 8.20 12.96 10.83
C ILE A 63 8.44 12.52 9.38
N HIS A 64 9.68 12.19 9.03
CA HIS A 64 10.03 11.76 7.67
C HIS A 64 9.48 10.38 7.31
N GLU A 65 9.36 9.47 8.27
CA GLU A 65 8.75 8.15 8.05
C GLU A 65 7.25 8.28 7.79
N VAL A 66 6.54 9.07 8.61
CA VAL A 66 5.10 9.34 8.40
C VAL A 66 4.87 10.00 7.05
N GLN A 67 5.66 11.02 6.70
CA GLN A 67 5.59 11.68 5.39
C GLN A 67 5.85 10.71 4.23
N ALA A 68 6.82 9.81 4.37
CA ALA A 68 7.11 8.80 3.35
C ALA A 68 5.97 7.78 3.20
N LEU A 69 5.31 7.38 4.30
CA LEU A 69 4.13 6.51 4.26
C LEU A 69 2.95 7.22 3.57
N ALA A 70 2.66 8.46 3.95
CA ALA A 70 1.61 9.28 3.35
C ALA A 70 1.83 9.49 1.85
N GLN A 71 3.07 9.82 1.45
CA GLN A 71 3.44 9.98 0.03
C GLN A 71 3.16 8.69 -0.77
N ARG A 72 3.44 7.50 -0.21
CA ARG A 72 3.18 6.22 -0.90
C ARG A 72 1.69 5.95 -1.09
N ILE A 73 0.85 6.27 -0.10
CA ILE A 73 -0.61 6.15 -0.19
C ILE A 73 -1.15 7.08 -1.28
N GLU A 74 -0.70 8.34 -1.30
CA GLU A 74 -1.12 9.31 -2.32
C GLU A 74 -0.67 8.89 -3.74
N VAL A 75 0.57 8.42 -3.89
CA VAL A 75 1.05 7.83 -5.16
C VAL A 75 0.14 6.68 -5.59
N ALA A 76 -0.21 5.77 -4.69
CA ALA A 76 -1.10 4.64 -5.01
C ALA A 76 -2.49 5.11 -5.47
N ARG A 77 -3.06 6.11 -4.78
CA ARG A 77 -4.34 6.73 -5.14
C ARG A 77 -4.30 7.37 -6.53
N LEU A 78 -3.22 8.07 -6.87
CA LEU A 78 -3.07 8.71 -8.19
C LEU A 78 -2.83 7.69 -9.31
N LEU A 79 -2.09 6.62 -9.05
CA LEU A 79 -1.92 5.51 -10.00
C LEU A 79 -3.26 4.85 -10.33
N ARG A 80 -4.13 4.64 -9.34
CA ARG A 80 -5.50 4.14 -9.56
C ARG A 80 -6.32 5.06 -10.47
N LYS A 81 -6.15 6.38 -10.31
CA LYS A 81 -6.78 7.40 -11.16
C LYS A 81 -6.12 7.55 -12.54
N ARG A 82 -5.21 6.63 -12.92
CA ARG A 82 -4.51 6.61 -14.22
C ARG A 82 -3.71 7.89 -14.51
N ILE A 83 -3.28 8.60 -13.47
CA ILE A 83 -2.44 9.79 -13.61
C ILE A 83 -1.04 9.39 -14.08
N THR A 84 -0.41 10.23 -14.91
CA THR A 84 0.92 9.94 -15.46
C THR A 84 2.00 9.98 -14.38
N TYR A 85 3.09 9.24 -14.58
CA TYR A 85 4.22 9.23 -13.64
C TYR A 85 4.84 10.62 -13.44
N HIS A 86 4.85 11.43 -14.49
CA HIS A 86 5.35 12.80 -14.45
C HIS A 86 4.52 13.64 -13.47
N ASP A 87 3.20 13.68 -13.66
CA ASP A 87 2.33 14.51 -12.83
C ASP A 87 2.25 13.97 -11.39
N ILE A 88 2.38 12.65 -11.20
CA ILE A 88 2.50 12.06 -9.86
C ILE A 88 3.77 12.57 -9.18
N ALA A 89 4.91 12.57 -9.87
CA ALA A 89 6.18 13.04 -9.30
C ALA A 89 6.08 14.54 -8.92
N GLU A 90 5.51 15.38 -9.79
CA GLU A 90 5.31 16.81 -9.51
C GLU A 90 4.39 17.04 -8.30
N ARG A 91 3.27 16.33 -8.22
CA ARG A 91 2.27 16.53 -7.17
C ARG A 91 2.69 15.98 -5.81
N THR A 92 3.42 14.87 -5.80
CA THR A 92 3.74 14.15 -4.56
C THR A 92 5.16 14.39 -4.08
N GLY A 93 6.05 14.89 -4.95
CA GLY A 93 7.50 14.93 -4.71
C GLY A 93 8.15 13.55 -4.70
N ALA A 94 7.44 12.48 -5.09
CA ALA A 94 7.99 11.13 -5.11
C ALA A 94 8.93 10.93 -6.29
N SER A 95 10.05 10.24 -6.05
CA SER A 95 10.94 9.84 -7.15
C SER A 95 10.30 8.77 -8.04
N THR A 96 10.71 8.71 -9.31
CA THR A 96 10.28 7.66 -10.26
C THR A 96 10.51 6.25 -9.70
N ALA A 97 11.59 6.05 -8.94
CA ALA A 97 11.87 4.78 -8.27
C ALA A 97 10.81 4.43 -7.20
N THR A 98 10.36 5.40 -6.41
CA THR A 98 9.27 5.22 -5.44
C THR A 98 7.95 4.93 -6.15
N ILE A 99 7.59 5.70 -7.18
CA ILE A 99 6.37 5.48 -7.97
C ILE A 99 6.36 4.06 -8.56
N SER A 100 7.48 3.62 -9.13
CA SER A 100 7.63 2.27 -9.68
C SER A 100 7.45 1.17 -8.63
N ARG A 101 8.02 1.34 -7.41
CA ARG A 101 7.82 0.39 -6.31
C ARG A 101 6.35 0.31 -5.88
N VAL A 102 5.67 1.45 -5.74
CA VAL A 102 4.26 1.49 -5.36
C VAL A 102 3.38 0.83 -6.44
N ASN A 103 3.62 1.13 -7.72
CA ASN A 103 2.89 0.52 -8.83
C ASN A 103 3.05 -1.02 -8.84
N ARG A 104 4.28 -1.52 -8.60
CA ARG A 104 4.52 -2.96 -8.47
C ARG A 104 3.71 -3.57 -7.32
N CYS A 105 3.61 -2.90 -6.18
CA CYS A 105 2.81 -3.36 -5.05
C CYS A 105 1.29 -3.32 -5.32
N LEU A 106 0.79 -2.37 -6.10
CA LEU A 106 -0.62 -2.35 -6.52
C LEU A 106 -0.95 -3.56 -7.40
N ILE A 107 -0.10 -3.85 -8.39
CA ILE A 107 -0.36 -4.93 -9.36
C ILE A 107 -0.13 -6.31 -8.70
N TYR A 108 1.00 -6.49 -8.02
CA TYR A 108 1.46 -7.82 -7.57
C TYR A 108 1.60 -7.97 -6.05
N GLY A 109 1.29 -6.93 -5.27
CA GLY A 109 1.45 -6.95 -3.82
C GLY A 109 0.31 -7.66 -3.09
N ALA A 110 0.31 -7.53 -1.76
CA ALA A 110 -0.63 -8.20 -0.86
C ALA A 110 -2.07 -7.63 -0.88
N GLY A 111 -2.39 -6.70 -1.79
CA GLY A 111 -3.73 -6.10 -1.89
C GLY A 111 -4.12 -5.09 -0.80
N GLY A 112 -3.20 -4.72 0.09
CA GLY A 112 -3.46 -3.76 1.16
C GLY A 112 -3.86 -2.37 0.66
N TYR A 113 -3.21 -1.87 -0.41
CA TYR A 113 -3.58 -0.58 -1.02
C TYR A 113 -5.01 -0.59 -1.54
N ASP A 114 -5.42 -1.62 -2.28
CA ASP A 114 -6.78 -1.69 -2.81
C ASP A 114 -7.81 -1.71 -1.70
N THR A 115 -7.57 -2.50 -0.65
CA THR A 115 -8.47 -2.63 0.49
C THR A 115 -8.73 -1.27 1.16
N VAL A 116 -7.68 -0.50 1.42
CA VAL A 116 -7.82 0.80 2.10
C VAL A 116 -8.42 1.85 1.16
N LEU A 117 -7.93 1.94 -0.08
CA LEU A 117 -8.42 2.93 -1.04
C LEU A 117 -9.88 2.68 -1.42
N ASP A 118 -10.32 1.42 -1.55
CA ASP A 118 -11.72 1.08 -1.80
C ASP A 118 -12.64 1.46 -0.63
N ARG A 119 -12.14 1.44 0.60
CA ARG A 119 -12.92 1.86 1.78
C ARG A 119 -13.04 3.37 1.85
N MET A 120 -11.93 4.08 1.64
CA MET A 120 -11.91 5.54 1.62
C MET A 120 -12.73 6.16 0.48
N GLU A 121 -12.91 5.44 -0.64
CA GLU A 121 -13.75 5.89 -1.77
C GLU A 121 -15.26 5.63 -1.56
N LYS A 122 -15.64 4.83 -0.55
CA LYS A 122 -17.04 4.48 -0.24
C LYS A 122 -17.68 5.36 0.84
N GLU A 123 -16.88 6.18 1.49
CA GLU A 123 -17.33 7.25 2.39
C GLU A 123 -17.59 8.55 1.61
#